data_AF-A0A821SKK4-F1
#
_entry.id   AF-A0A821SKK4-F1
#
_cell.length_a   1.000
_cell.length_b   1.000
_cell.length_c   1.000
_cell.angle_alpha   90.00
_cell.angle_beta   90.00
_cell.angle_gamma   90.00
#
_symmetry.space_group_name_H-M   'P 1'
#
loop_
_entity.id
_entity.type
_entity.pdbx_description
1 polymer ?
#
loop_
_entity_poly.entity_id
_entity_poly.type
_entity_poly.pdbx_seq_one_letter_code
_entity_poly.pdbx_strand_id
1 'polypeptide(L)'
;MIMSPFCIGPPDNDFDTSSLQRCRDILYINIFDELHVDQPKTDHERDQIIRERIARNWLGSIKIPFSNVYVNGRLEGAYRLDVPTPLLGYSRDKVSVTKMEATNVISPTSVLRMFITMEPLLAPPEAVQQSFDSTESLELLNYARFWVSDLNQKFPNRDYKATVSDINGRAVFIPRFLRPLPLPQLGLTGTDATSAAAAGVGVDNQIICQQLARFVSLIPFLSDTVIFPGLCDIWETSDQFLRTMSGDDEEHAVLLNNYFLTLNKNSWIAMGVSIYSGPCCFVLTKEPGQRYAICWSVADGRDASTIDTWNPIRSIYLLANQENIWANIQEQDIPSRMNFDVENSKNWRPFFSRSFPRDTLPWTSVQPSDLHYENTRTEDVNILHVQIQDMLRRKMVDWREANVTSWHHVFQKRLQDIIKRGSIANGTDIEAVLAEFRNTYNIVGFALQMPYTTIQAIVDTVYSTNIYKHATNDIQFALAVHIHPYPNNILAVWIYMAHLTPK
;
A
#
# COMPACT_ATOMS: atom_id res chain seq x y z
N MET A 1 4.90 -27.96 -4.19
CA MET A 1 5.61 -26.78 -3.65
C MET A 1 6.69 -26.44 -4.66
N ILE A 2 6.56 -25.32 -5.36
CA ILE A 2 7.61 -24.87 -6.30
C ILE A 2 8.67 -24.19 -5.44
N MET A 3 9.90 -24.70 -5.45
CA MET A 3 11.03 -24.05 -4.79
C MET A 3 11.81 -23.28 -5.86
N SER A 4 11.85 -21.96 -5.74
CA SER A 4 12.60 -21.08 -6.64
C SER A 4 13.64 -20.32 -5.82
N PRO A 5 14.95 -20.55 -6.03
CA PRO A 5 15.99 -19.77 -5.36
C PRO A 5 16.04 -18.36 -5.95
N PHE A 6 16.18 -17.35 -5.09
CA PHE A 6 16.42 -15.96 -5.46
C PHE A 6 17.77 -15.54 -4.89
N CYS A 7 18.67 -15.01 -5.74
CA CYS A 7 19.95 -14.47 -5.29
C CYS A 7 19.78 -12.96 -5.05
N ILE A 8 19.97 -12.52 -3.82
CA ILE A 8 20.06 -11.11 -3.45
C ILE A 8 21.51 -10.87 -3.01
N GLY A 9 22.16 -9.89 -3.61
CA GLY A 9 23.51 -9.47 -3.25
C GLY A 9 23.42 -8.18 -2.43
N PRO A 10 23.93 -8.13 -1.20
CA PRO A 10 23.92 -6.87 -0.44
C PRO A 10 24.82 -5.82 -1.13
N PRO A 11 24.65 -4.52 -0.82
CA PRO A 11 25.55 -3.48 -1.31
C PRO A 11 27.01 -3.87 -1.05
N ASP A 12 27.85 -3.76 -2.07
CA ASP A 12 29.29 -4.10 -2.01
C ASP A 12 29.62 -5.55 -1.57
N ASN A 13 28.64 -6.47 -1.64
CA ASN A 13 28.74 -7.86 -1.20
C ASN A 13 29.09 -8.00 0.30
N ASP A 14 28.71 -7.00 1.10
CA ASP A 14 28.90 -6.95 2.55
C ASP A 14 27.65 -7.43 3.30
N PHE A 15 27.80 -8.49 4.10
CA PHE A 15 26.72 -9.13 4.86
C PHE A 15 26.62 -8.61 6.31
N ASP A 16 27.32 -7.53 6.64
CA ASP A 16 27.19 -6.88 7.95
C ASP A 16 25.77 -6.34 8.17
N THR A 17 25.28 -6.40 9.41
CA THR A 17 23.92 -5.98 9.81
C THR A 17 23.55 -4.59 9.31
N SER A 18 24.47 -3.63 9.39
CA SER A 18 24.24 -2.26 8.91
C SER A 18 24.07 -2.16 7.39
N SER A 19 24.76 -3.01 6.63
CA SER A 19 24.69 -3.05 5.17
C SER A 19 23.39 -3.71 4.70
N LEU A 20 22.97 -4.77 5.39
CA LEU A 20 21.69 -5.45 5.17
C LEU A 20 20.48 -4.57 5.52
N GLN A 21 20.55 -3.79 6.60
CA GLN A 21 19.50 -2.82 6.97
C GLN A 21 19.28 -1.73 5.93
N ARG A 22 20.32 -1.39 5.15
CA ARG A 22 20.24 -0.39 4.07
C ARG A 22 19.74 -0.96 2.74
N CYS A 23 19.59 -2.27 2.63
CA CYS A 23 19.15 -2.91 1.40
C CYS A 23 17.70 -2.54 1.08
N ARG A 24 17.50 -1.97 -0.12
CA ARG A 24 16.18 -1.52 -0.61
C ARG A 24 15.58 -2.47 -1.64
N ASP A 25 16.18 -3.64 -1.81
CA ASP A 25 15.75 -4.60 -2.81
C ASP A 25 14.35 -5.12 -2.51
N ILE A 26 13.61 -5.41 -3.57
CA ILE A 26 12.24 -5.93 -3.50
C ILE A 26 12.22 -7.29 -4.17
N LEU A 27 11.69 -8.29 -3.46
CA LEU A 27 11.34 -9.58 -4.03
C LEU A 27 10.05 -9.43 -4.82
N TYR A 28 10.12 -9.68 -6.13
CA TYR A 28 8.97 -9.66 -7.03
C TYR A 28 8.51 -11.09 -7.35
N ILE A 29 7.24 -11.37 -7.07
CA ILE A 29 6.58 -12.62 -7.44
C ILE A 29 5.49 -12.29 -8.46
N ASN A 30 5.75 -12.60 -9.72
CA ASN A 30 4.85 -12.30 -10.84
C ASN A 30 4.09 -13.55 -11.26
N ILE A 31 2.78 -13.42 -11.45
CA ILE A 31 1.90 -14.48 -11.93
C ILE A 31 1.60 -14.23 -13.41
N PHE A 32 1.79 -15.26 -14.22
CA PHE A 32 1.54 -15.24 -15.65
C PHE A 32 0.57 -16.35 -16.04
N ASP A 33 -0.29 -16.06 -17.01
CA ASP A 33 -0.99 -17.06 -17.81
C ASP A 33 -0.06 -17.50 -18.95
N GLU A 34 0.17 -18.81 -19.07
CA GLU A 34 1.08 -19.39 -20.04
C GLU A 34 0.29 -20.00 -21.20
N LEU A 35 0.51 -19.47 -22.41
CA LEU A 35 -0.18 -19.87 -23.63
C LEU A 35 0.81 -20.54 -24.58
N HIS A 36 0.43 -21.70 -25.12
CA HIS A 36 1.16 -22.37 -26.20
C HIS A 36 0.65 -21.83 -27.54
N VAL A 37 1.54 -21.19 -28.30
CA VAL A 37 1.24 -20.57 -29.60
C VAL A 37 2.05 -21.27 -30.68
N ASP A 38 1.38 -21.73 -31.74
CA ASP A 38 2.03 -22.34 -32.89
C ASP A 38 2.84 -21.31 -33.68
N GLN A 39 4.11 -21.60 -33.98
CA GLN A 39 4.92 -20.74 -34.83
C GLN A 39 4.57 -20.97 -36.31
N PRO A 40 4.32 -19.92 -37.11
CA PRO A 40 4.09 -20.08 -38.54
C PRO A 40 5.35 -20.66 -39.21
N LYS A 41 5.15 -21.65 -40.10
CA LYS A 41 6.22 -22.28 -40.88
C LYS A 41 6.94 -21.21 -41.71
N THR A 42 8.27 -21.18 -41.64
CA THR A 42 9.06 -20.42 -42.62
C THR A 42 9.18 -21.25 -43.90
N ASP A 43 9.05 -20.62 -45.07
CA ASP A 43 9.00 -21.28 -46.41
C ASP A 43 10.21 -22.19 -46.75
N HIS A 44 11.23 -22.22 -45.89
CA HIS A 44 12.46 -22.99 -46.09
C HIS A 44 12.62 -24.25 -45.21
N GLU A 45 11.68 -24.54 -44.29
CA GLU A 45 11.78 -25.72 -43.42
C GLU A 45 10.81 -26.84 -43.86
N ARG A 46 11.38 -27.95 -44.34
CA ARG A 46 10.63 -29.17 -44.73
C ARG A 46 9.78 -29.68 -43.56
N ASP A 47 8.59 -30.18 -43.90
CA ASP A 47 7.62 -30.80 -43.00
C ASP A 47 8.27 -31.73 -41.97
N GLN A 48 8.16 -31.37 -40.67
CA GLN A 48 7.87 -32.28 -39.53
C GLN A 48 8.11 -31.67 -38.13
N ILE A 49 8.59 -30.43 -37.98
CA ILE A 49 8.84 -29.85 -36.65
C ILE A 49 7.79 -28.78 -36.35
N ILE A 50 6.80 -29.11 -35.50
CA ILE A 50 5.92 -28.12 -34.86
C ILE A 50 6.78 -27.39 -33.83
N ARG A 51 7.08 -26.10 -34.07
CA ARG A 51 7.70 -25.24 -33.07
C ARG A 51 6.59 -24.56 -32.27
N GLU A 52 6.30 -25.09 -31.09
CA GLU A 52 5.46 -24.40 -30.11
C GLU A 52 6.27 -23.30 -29.44
N ARG A 53 5.67 -22.11 -29.31
CA ARG A 53 6.22 -21.01 -28.53
C ARG A 53 5.37 -20.77 -27.30
N ILE A 54 6.05 -20.56 -26.19
CA ILE A 54 5.43 -20.14 -24.95
C ILE A 54 5.26 -18.61 -24.96
N ALA A 55 4.01 -18.15 -24.91
CA ALA A 55 3.64 -16.76 -24.64
C ALA A 55 3.16 -16.63 -23.17
N ARG A 56 3.40 -15.47 -22.55
CA ARG A 56 3.09 -15.25 -21.13
C ARG A 56 2.39 -13.93 -20.92
N ASN A 57 1.13 -13.98 -20.49
CA ASN A 57 0.35 -12.78 -20.17
C ASN A 57 0.43 -12.53 -18.66
N TRP A 58 0.86 -11.34 -18.26
CA TRP A 58 0.96 -10.99 -16.85
C TRP A 58 -0.43 -10.78 -16.22
N LEU A 59 -0.68 -11.41 -15.07
CA LEU A 59 -1.96 -11.36 -14.36
C LEU A 59 -1.90 -10.54 -13.07
N GLY A 60 -0.72 -10.33 -12.50
CA GLY A 60 -0.55 -9.62 -11.24
C GLY A 60 0.78 -9.93 -10.56
N SER A 61 1.07 -9.23 -9.48
CA SER A 61 2.32 -9.39 -8.75
C SER A 61 2.16 -9.28 -7.23
N ILE A 62 3.15 -9.80 -6.50
CA ILE A 62 3.36 -9.53 -5.08
C ILE A 62 4.76 -8.93 -4.95
N LYS A 63 4.87 -7.86 -4.17
CA LYS A 63 6.13 -7.16 -3.88
C LYS A 63 6.42 -7.30 -2.39
N ILE A 64 7.59 -7.81 -2.04
CA ILE A 64 8.00 -8.00 -0.65
C ILE A 64 9.38 -7.34 -0.47
N PRO A 65 9.49 -6.24 0.28
CA PRO A 65 10.78 -5.65 0.62
C PRO A 65 11.71 -6.66 1.29
N PHE A 66 12.98 -6.65 0.92
CA PHE A 66 13.99 -7.51 1.53
C PHE A 66 14.08 -7.30 3.05
N SER A 67 13.97 -6.05 3.51
CA SER A 67 13.94 -5.69 4.93
C SER A 67 12.90 -6.50 5.72
N ASN A 68 11.72 -6.75 5.13
CA ASN A 68 10.66 -7.51 5.78
C ASN A 68 11.04 -8.99 5.92
N VAL A 69 11.72 -9.57 4.92
CA VAL A 69 12.24 -10.94 5.02
C VAL A 69 13.37 -11.00 6.05
N TYR A 70 14.25 -10.00 6.05
CA TYR A 70 15.42 -9.92 6.92
C TYR A 70 15.05 -9.81 8.40
N VAL A 71 14.19 -8.84 8.75
CA VAL A 71 13.75 -8.59 10.15
C VAL A 71 12.93 -9.75 10.70
N ASN A 72 12.05 -10.35 9.90
CA ASN A 72 11.18 -11.43 10.37
C ASN A 72 11.85 -12.82 10.34
N GLY A 73 12.91 -13.01 9.52
CA GLY A 73 13.62 -14.28 9.30
C GLY A 73 12.81 -15.35 8.53
N ARG A 74 11.50 -15.39 8.76
CA ARG A 74 10.53 -16.23 8.06
C ARG A 74 9.22 -15.48 7.84
N LEU A 75 8.65 -15.66 6.67
CA LEU A 75 7.38 -15.07 6.26
C LEU A 75 6.47 -16.20 5.77
N GLU A 76 5.38 -16.47 6.50
CA GLU A 76 4.48 -17.57 6.20
C GLU A 76 3.02 -17.13 6.25
N GLY A 77 2.32 -17.08 5.12
CA GLY A 77 0.93 -16.66 5.14
C GLY A 77 0.28 -16.57 3.77
N ALA A 78 -0.93 -16.02 3.77
CA ALA A 78 -1.68 -15.74 2.56
C ALA A 78 -1.40 -14.30 2.13
N TYR A 79 -0.81 -14.14 0.95
CA TYR A 79 -0.46 -12.85 0.38
C TYR A 79 -1.44 -12.50 -0.73
N ARG A 80 -2.05 -11.32 -0.63
CA ARG A 80 -2.95 -10.83 -1.67
C ARG A 80 -2.16 -10.50 -2.93
N LEU A 81 -2.61 -11.01 -4.07
CA LEU A 81 -2.06 -10.68 -5.37
C LEU A 81 -2.53 -9.27 -5.77
N ASP A 82 -1.58 -8.41 -6.14
CA ASP A 82 -1.89 -7.12 -6.75
C ASP A 82 -2.25 -7.34 -8.22
N VAL A 83 -3.55 -7.39 -8.48
CA VAL A 83 -4.11 -7.61 -9.82
C VAL A 83 -4.46 -6.25 -10.41
N PRO A 84 -3.93 -5.90 -11.59
CA PRO A 84 -4.22 -4.63 -12.25
C PRO A 84 -5.72 -4.55 -12.56
N THR A 85 -6.30 -3.36 -12.40
CA THR A 85 -7.70 -3.12 -12.72
C THR A 85 -7.80 -1.90 -13.63
N PRO A 86 -8.22 -2.05 -14.90
CA PRO A 86 -8.63 -3.30 -15.58
C PRO A 86 -7.46 -4.20 -16.02
N LEU A 87 -7.75 -5.50 -16.15
CA LEU A 87 -6.91 -6.52 -16.80
C LEU A 87 -7.56 -6.88 -18.16
N LEU A 88 -7.02 -6.35 -19.24
CA LEU A 88 -7.61 -6.44 -20.59
C LEU A 88 -7.47 -7.86 -21.13
N GLY A 89 -8.56 -8.41 -21.67
CA GLY A 89 -8.60 -9.78 -22.18
C GLY A 89 -8.94 -10.85 -21.12
N TYR A 90 -9.05 -10.46 -19.85
CA TYR A 90 -9.43 -11.36 -18.76
C TYR A 90 -10.69 -10.87 -18.04
N SER A 91 -11.52 -11.79 -17.60
CA SER A 91 -12.68 -11.51 -16.76
C SER A 91 -12.63 -12.35 -15.51
N ARG A 92 -12.95 -11.77 -14.36
CA ARG A 92 -13.23 -12.55 -13.16
C ARG A 92 -14.64 -13.11 -13.27
N ASP A 93 -14.80 -14.40 -13.00
CA ASP A 93 -16.13 -14.97 -12.83
C ASP A 93 -16.87 -14.19 -11.73
N LYS A 94 -18.08 -13.75 -12.07
CA LYS A 94 -18.98 -13.19 -11.06
C LYS A 94 -19.38 -14.35 -10.16
N VAL A 95 -18.66 -14.55 -9.06
CA VAL A 95 -19.08 -15.47 -8.01
C VAL A 95 -20.52 -15.11 -7.68
N SER A 96 -21.44 -16.06 -7.91
CA SER A 96 -22.84 -15.90 -7.51
C SER A 96 -22.87 -15.86 -5.99
N VAL A 97 -22.78 -14.64 -5.44
CA VAL A 97 -23.00 -14.40 -4.02
C VAL A 97 -24.44 -14.81 -3.74
N THR A 98 -24.62 -16.00 -3.18
CA THR A 98 -25.90 -16.43 -2.61
C THR A 98 -26.35 -15.35 -1.63
N LYS A 99 -27.63 -14.95 -1.69
CA LYS A 99 -28.23 -13.82 -0.96
C LYS A 99 -28.02 -13.79 0.58
N MET A 100 -27.38 -14.80 1.18
CA MET A 100 -27.03 -14.84 2.60
C MET A 100 -25.68 -14.17 2.94
N GLU A 101 -24.83 -13.86 1.95
CA GLU A 101 -23.52 -13.20 2.15
C GLU A 101 -23.44 -11.84 1.43
N ALA A 102 -24.59 -11.22 1.17
CA ALA A 102 -24.69 -9.88 0.58
C ALA A 102 -24.33 -8.74 1.56
N THR A 103 -23.37 -8.98 2.45
CA THR A 103 -22.66 -7.91 3.13
C THR A 103 -21.36 -7.72 2.35
N ASN A 104 -21.01 -6.47 2.01
CA ASN A 104 -19.78 -6.07 1.30
C ASN A 104 -18.49 -6.39 2.10
N VAL A 105 -18.50 -7.41 2.95
CA VAL A 105 -17.49 -7.73 3.97
C VAL A 105 -16.33 -8.52 3.39
N ILE A 106 -16.54 -9.27 2.30
CA ILE A 106 -15.52 -10.13 1.68
C ILE A 106 -15.30 -9.66 0.24
N SER A 107 -14.16 -9.03 0.00
CA SER A 107 -13.76 -8.66 -1.36
C SER A 107 -13.23 -9.91 -2.09
N PRO A 108 -13.68 -10.21 -3.33
CA PRO A 108 -13.09 -11.29 -4.11
C PRO A 108 -11.63 -10.94 -4.42
N THR A 109 -10.72 -11.65 -3.78
CA THR A 109 -9.27 -11.42 -3.88
C THR A 109 -8.56 -12.69 -4.30
N SER A 110 -7.61 -12.53 -5.22
CA SER A 110 -6.67 -13.60 -5.57
C SER A 110 -5.57 -13.60 -4.51
N VAL A 111 -5.32 -14.75 -3.90
CA VAL A 111 -4.37 -14.88 -2.78
C VAL A 111 -3.43 -16.03 -3.07
N LEU A 112 -2.14 -15.84 -2.77
CA LEU A 112 -1.11 -16.86 -2.84
C LEU A 112 -0.63 -17.21 -1.44
N ARG A 113 -0.71 -18.48 -1.06
CA ARG A 113 -0.11 -18.96 0.20
C ARG A 113 1.36 -19.26 -0.02
N MET A 114 2.21 -18.59 0.76
CA MET A 114 3.65 -18.67 0.59
C MET A 114 4.35 -18.86 1.93
N PHE A 115 5.51 -19.52 1.85
CA PHE A 115 6.51 -19.59 2.89
C PHE A 115 7.83 -19.08 2.28
N ILE A 116 8.41 -18.05 2.88
CA ILE A 116 9.63 -17.39 2.41
C ILE A 116 10.59 -17.30 3.59
N THR A 117 11.84 -17.66 3.38
CA THR A 117 12.91 -17.59 4.39
C THR A 117 14.25 -17.37 3.71
N MET A 118 15.27 -16.98 4.49
CA MET A 118 16.64 -16.81 4.00
C MET A 118 17.47 -18.05 4.35
N GLU A 119 18.42 -18.38 3.48
CA GLU A 119 19.39 -19.44 3.72
C GLU A 119 20.80 -18.90 3.41
N PRO A 120 21.70 -18.75 4.42
CA PRO A 120 21.47 -19.02 5.85
C PRO A 120 20.55 -17.97 6.50
N LEU A 121 20.00 -18.32 7.67
CA LEU A 121 19.30 -17.35 8.51
C LEU A 121 20.30 -16.32 9.05
N LEU A 122 20.00 -15.04 8.81
CA LEU A 122 20.81 -13.92 9.29
C LEU A 122 20.26 -13.44 10.64
N ALA A 123 21.15 -12.93 11.50
CA ALA A 123 20.73 -12.38 12.79
C ALA A 123 19.89 -11.10 12.56
N PRO A 124 18.74 -10.96 13.23
CA PRO A 124 17.97 -9.73 13.15
C PRO A 124 18.75 -8.58 13.80
N PRO A 125 18.51 -7.33 13.38
CA PRO A 125 19.16 -6.18 13.98
C PRO A 125 18.79 -6.03 15.46
N GLU A 126 19.75 -5.63 16.29
CA GLU A 126 19.50 -5.33 17.70
C GLU A 126 18.77 -3.98 17.83
N ALA A 127 17.69 -3.97 18.62
CA ALA A 127 17.00 -2.73 18.98
C ALA A 127 17.87 -1.93 19.97
N VAL A 128 18.39 -0.78 19.53
CA VAL A 128 19.16 0.09 20.40
C VAL A 128 18.19 0.85 21.32
N GLN A 129 18.20 0.54 22.61
CA GLN A 129 17.51 1.35 23.61
C GLN A 129 18.36 2.57 23.93
N GLN A 130 17.94 3.75 23.48
CA GLN A 130 18.54 5.02 23.89
C GLN A 130 17.64 5.73 24.90
N SER A 131 18.27 6.40 25.86
CA SER A 131 17.61 7.27 26.83
C SER A 131 17.33 8.61 26.16
N PHE A 132 16.07 8.90 25.89
CA PHE A 132 15.64 10.12 25.23
C PHE A 132 15.22 11.18 26.26
N ASP A 133 15.61 12.44 26.02
CA ASP A 133 15.06 13.59 26.73
C ASP A 133 13.55 13.70 26.44
N SER A 134 12.78 14.35 27.31
CA SER A 134 11.33 14.46 27.13
C SER A 134 10.83 15.81 27.63
N THR A 135 9.85 16.36 26.91
CA THR A 135 9.08 17.54 27.36
C THR A 135 7.80 17.17 28.10
N GLU A 136 7.42 15.90 28.13
CA GLU A 136 6.28 15.40 28.91
C GLU A 136 6.56 15.48 30.42
N SER A 137 5.49 15.54 31.22
CA SER A 137 5.62 15.57 32.67
C SER A 137 6.24 14.27 33.20
N LEU A 138 7.06 14.38 34.25
CA LEU A 138 7.68 13.23 34.89
C LEU A 138 6.63 12.23 35.42
N GLU A 139 5.47 12.75 35.86
CA GLU A 139 4.33 11.94 36.29
C GLU A 139 3.79 11.06 35.15
N LEU A 140 3.55 11.63 33.96
CA LEU A 140 3.10 10.87 32.79
C LEU A 140 4.14 9.82 32.38
N LEU A 141 5.43 10.19 32.34
CA LEU A 141 6.49 9.28 31.92
C LEU A 141 6.66 8.11 32.90
N ASN A 142 6.61 8.38 34.21
CA ASN A 142 6.71 7.32 35.22
C ASN A 142 5.51 6.38 35.15
N TYR A 143 4.30 6.94 35.01
CA TYR A 143 3.10 6.12 34.84
C TYR A 143 3.15 5.30 33.54
N ALA A 144 3.64 5.88 32.44
CA ALA A 144 3.80 5.18 31.17
C ALA A 144 4.77 4.00 31.26
N ARG A 145 5.94 4.18 31.88
CA ARG A 145 6.91 3.11 32.11
C ARG A 145 6.31 1.99 32.96
N PHE A 146 5.59 2.34 34.04
CA PHE A 146 4.93 1.36 34.89
C PHE A 146 3.82 0.60 34.13
N TRP A 147 2.97 1.32 33.40
CA TRP A 147 1.85 0.75 32.66
C TRP A 147 2.32 -0.22 31.57
N VAL A 148 3.33 0.16 30.79
CA VAL A 148 3.96 -0.71 29.78
C VAL A 148 4.64 -1.91 30.44
N SER A 149 5.41 -1.70 31.52
CA SER A 149 6.10 -2.79 32.22
C SER A 149 5.13 -3.84 32.79
N ASP A 150 4.02 -3.43 33.39
CA ASP A 150 3.00 -4.35 33.93
C ASP A 150 2.27 -5.10 32.80
N LEU A 151 2.05 -4.46 31.66
CA LEU A 151 1.48 -5.13 30.48
C LEU A 151 2.45 -6.15 29.88
N ASN A 152 3.71 -5.79 29.68
CA ASN A 152 4.74 -6.68 29.13
C ASN A 152 5.00 -7.89 30.04
N GLN A 153 4.87 -7.72 31.37
CA GLN A 153 4.96 -8.84 32.30
C GLN A 153 3.82 -9.86 32.11
N LYS A 154 2.61 -9.39 31.80
CA LYS A 154 1.41 -10.23 31.63
C LYS A 154 1.30 -10.79 30.21
N PHE A 155 1.74 -10.05 29.21
CA PHE A 155 1.62 -10.37 27.79
C PHE A 155 2.96 -10.14 27.08
N PRO A 156 3.98 -11.00 27.33
CA PRO A 156 5.36 -10.77 26.88
C PRO A 156 5.55 -10.81 25.35
N ASN A 157 4.59 -11.34 24.60
CA ASN A 157 4.64 -11.41 23.14
C ASN A 157 3.99 -10.19 22.45
N ARG A 158 3.52 -9.20 23.21
CA ARG A 158 2.85 -8.00 22.69
C ARG A 158 3.72 -6.79 22.97
N ASP A 159 4.08 -6.07 21.91
CA ASP A 159 4.90 -4.86 22.02
C ASP A 159 4.01 -3.65 22.31
N TYR A 160 3.82 -3.34 23.61
CA TYR A 160 3.06 -2.16 24.01
C TYR A 160 3.96 -0.93 24.07
N LYS A 161 3.51 0.15 23.41
CA LYS A 161 4.13 1.47 23.46
C LYS A 161 3.16 2.49 24.04
N ALA A 162 3.69 3.43 24.82
CA ALA A 162 2.94 4.60 25.30
C ALA A 162 3.56 5.91 24.80
N THR A 163 4.88 5.90 24.62
CA THR A 163 5.68 7.02 24.10
C THR A 163 6.51 6.56 22.92
N VAL A 164 6.79 7.48 22.01
CA VAL A 164 7.61 7.30 20.79
C VAL A 164 8.64 8.42 20.73
N SER A 165 9.67 8.29 19.88
CA SER A 165 10.67 9.34 19.71
C SER A 165 10.25 10.30 18.61
N ASP A 166 10.35 11.61 18.82
CA ASP A 166 10.20 12.59 17.73
C ASP A 166 11.50 12.72 16.92
N ILE A 167 11.47 13.51 15.84
CA ILE A 167 12.63 13.80 14.99
C ILE A 167 13.83 14.43 15.73
N ASN A 168 13.62 14.96 16.94
CA ASN A 168 14.67 15.53 17.78
C ASN A 168 15.19 14.51 18.81
N GLY A 169 14.75 13.26 18.72
CA GLY A 169 15.07 12.21 19.69
C GLY A 169 14.44 12.44 21.06
N ARG A 170 13.28 13.10 21.14
CA ARG A 170 12.56 13.30 22.40
C ARG A 170 11.45 12.28 22.55
N ALA A 171 11.27 11.74 23.75
CA ALA A 171 10.13 10.89 24.05
C ALA A 171 8.84 11.74 24.14
N VAL A 172 7.86 11.38 23.32
CA VAL A 172 6.56 12.06 23.20
C VAL A 172 5.43 11.04 23.38
N PHE A 173 4.38 11.42 24.10
CA PHE A 173 3.23 10.55 24.32
C PHE A 173 2.42 10.37 23.03
N ILE A 174 2.07 9.14 22.64
CA ILE A 174 1.48 8.82 21.31
C ILE A 174 0.27 9.70 20.96
N PRO A 175 -0.74 9.87 21.84
CA PRO A 175 -1.87 10.77 21.58
C PRO A 175 -1.52 12.23 21.26
N ARG A 176 -0.30 12.72 21.53
CA ARG A 176 0.10 14.08 21.10
C ARG A 176 0.14 14.23 19.59
N PHE A 177 0.39 13.14 18.85
CA PHE A 177 0.41 13.14 17.38
C PHE A 177 -0.99 13.09 16.77
N LEU A 178 -2.03 12.84 17.57
CA LEU A 178 -3.36 12.54 17.07
C LEU A 178 -4.32 13.69 17.37
N ARG A 179 -4.87 14.30 16.31
CA ARG A 179 -5.94 15.29 16.39
C ARG A 179 -6.56 15.56 15.01
N PRO A 180 -7.71 16.26 14.94
CA PRO A 180 -8.32 16.61 13.66
C PRO A 180 -7.40 17.60 12.92
N LEU A 181 -7.13 17.31 11.65
CA LEU A 181 -6.37 18.18 10.74
C LEU A 181 -7.18 18.54 9.48
N PRO A 182 -6.98 19.74 8.90
CA PRO A 182 -7.67 20.13 7.67
C PRO A 182 -7.46 19.13 6.53
N LEU A 183 -8.50 18.85 5.75
CA LEU A 183 -8.45 17.88 4.65
C LEU A 183 -7.78 18.48 3.39
N PRO A 184 -7.03 17.68 2.61
CA PRO A 184 -6.52 18.10 1.31
C PRO A 184 -7.65 18.24 0.29
N GLN A 185 -7.47 19.13 -0.69
CA GLN A 185 -8.38 19.23 -1.84
C GLN A 185 -7.96 18.20 -2.90
N LEU A 186 -8.67 17.07 -2.97
CA LEU A 186 -8.27 15.94 -3.82
C LEU A 186 -8.86 15.96 -5.23
N GLY A 187 -9.85 16.81 -5.54
CA GLY A 187 -10.36 17.00 -6.91
C GLY A 187 -10.95 15.76 -7.61
N LEU A 188 -11.19 14.68 -6.87
CA LEU A 188 -11.72 13.41 -7.37
C LEU A 188 -13.16 13.26 -6.88
N THR A 189 -14.10 13.11 -7.81
CA THR A 189 -15.58 13.12 -7.65
C THR A 189 -16.20 14.51 -7.48
N GLY A 190 -17.30 14.77 -8.19
CA GLY A 190 -18.00 16.06 -8.31
C GLY A 190 -18.71 16.56 -7.04
N THR A 191 -18.22 16.16 -5.88
CA THR A 191 -18.59 16.67 -4.57
C THR A 191 -17.30 17.10 -3.90
N ASP A 192 -17.09 18.42 -3.83
CA ASP A 192 -15.96 19.00 -3.13
C ASP A 192 -15.89 18.41 -1.71
N ALA A 193 -14.76 17.78 -1.33
CA ALA A 193 -14.58 17.12 -0.04
C ALA A 193 -14.84 18.05 1.17
N THR A 194 -14.74 19.36 0.95
CA THR A 194 -15.10 20.42 1.92
C THR A 194 -16.60 20.61 2.10
N SER A 195 -17.43 20.28 1.11
CA SER A 195 -18.89 20.37 1.18
C SER A 195 -19.55 19.17 1.87
N ALA A 196 -18.91 17.99 1.81
CA ALA A 196 -19.42 16.75 2.41
C ALA A 196 -19.22 16.69 3.95
N ALA A 197 -18.19 17.36 4.49
CA ALA A 197 -18.02 17.49 5.94
C ALA A 197 -19.20 18.23 6.63
N ALA A 198 -20.00 18.99 5.86
CA ALA A 198 -21.19 19.69 6.34
C ALA A 198 -22.50 18.90 6.16
N ALA A 199 -22.50 17.80 5.40
CA ALA A 199 -23.70 17.04 5.06
C ALA A 199 -23.62 15.62 5.64
N GLY A 200 -24.25 15.40 6.80
CA GLY A 200 -24.34 14.08 7.41
C GLY A 200 -25.15 13.09 6.56
N VAL A 201 -24.49 12.31 5.69
CA VAL A 201 -25.06 11.12 5.04
C VAL A 201 -23.95 10.07 4.85
N GLY A 202 -24.17 8.85 5.36
CA GLY A 202 -23.15 7.81 5.55
C GLY A 202 -22.53 7.14 4.32
N VAL A 203 -22.91 7.52 3.09
CA VAL A 203 -22.33 6.96 1.85
C VAL A 203 -21.18 7.83 1.32
N ASP A 204 -21.33 9.16 1.38
CA ASP A 204 -20.32 10.11 0.92
C ASP A 204 -19.05 10.02 1.77
N ASN A 205 -19.19 9.74 3.08
CA ASN A 205 -18.06 9.61 3.99
C ASN A 205 -17.14 8.41 3.69
N GLN A 206 -17.65 7.27 3.21
CA GLN A 206 -16.81 6.11 2.93
C GLN A 206 -15.95 6.33 1.68
N ILE A 207 -16.53 6.94 0.64
CA ILE A 207 -15.80 7.28 -0.59
C ILE A 207 -14.69 8.29 -0.27
N ILE A 208 -14.98 9.30 0.54
CA ILE A 208 -13.98 10.28 0.98
C ILE A 208 -12.88 9.58 1.80
N CYS A 209 -13.22 8.65 2.69
CA CYS A 209 -12.22 7.88 3.43
C CYS A 209 -11.31 7.07 2.50
N GLN A 210 -11.86 6.44 1.46
CA GLN A 210 -11.09 5.71 0.44
C GLN A 210 -10.20 6.63 -0.39
N GLN A 211 -10.66 7.85 -0.71
CA GLN A 211 -9.85 8.84 -1.41
C GLN A 211 -8.68 9.34 -0.56
N LEU A 212 -8.93 9.58 0.74
CA LEU A 212 -7.89 9.98 1.68
C LEU A 212 -6.88 8.86 1.92
N ALA A 213 -7.34 7.62 2.13
CA ALA A 213 -6.47 6.46 2.28
C ALA A 213 -5.60 6.26 1.03
N ARG A 214 -6.20 6.41 -0.16
CA ARG A 214 -5.48 6.42 -1.43
C ARG A 214 -4.45 7.54 -1.50
N PHE A 215 -4.82 8.78 -1.18
CA PHE A 215 -3.90 9.93 -1.19
C PHE A 215 -2.70 9.69 -0.27
N VAL A 216 -2.94 9.25 0.96
CA VAL A 216 -1.87 8.94 1.92
C VAL A 216 -0.97 7.82 1.40
N SER A 217 -1.54 6.74 0.85
CA SER A 217 -0.76 5.63 0.27
C SER A 217 0.06 5.99 -0.98
N LEU A 218 -0.14 7.18 -1.55
CA LEU A 218 0.69 7.67 -2.66
C LEU A 218 1.98 8.32 -2.19
N ILE A 219 2.11 8.61 -0.90
CA ILE A 219 3.37 9.09 -0.33
C ILE A 219 4.34 7.89 -0.29
N PRO A 220 5.56 8.03 -0.80
CA PRO A 220 6.54 6.95 -0.82
C PRO A 220 6.86 6.36 0.55
N PHE A 221 6.86 5.04 0.65
CA PHE A 221 7.34 4.32 1.82
C PHE A 221 8.87 4.34 1.90
N LEU A 222 9.41 4.75 3.05
CA LEU A 222 10.83 4.72 3.37
C LEU A 222 11.01 4.46 4.86
N SER A 223 11.53 3.28 5.21
CA SER A 223 11.73 2.90 6.62
C SER A 223 12.86 3.68 7.28
N ASP A 224 12.65 4.05 8.54
CA ASP A 224 13.67 4.65 9.40
C ASP A 224 14.96 3.85 9.45
N THR A 225 14.87 2.52 9.51
CA THR A 225 16.05 1.63 9.58
C THR A 225 16.98 1.79 8.38
N VAL A 226 16.44 2.19 7.22
CA VAL A 226 17.20 2.44 6.00
C VAL A 226 17.91 3.81 6.06
N ILE A 227 17.28 4.80 6.69
CA ILE A 227 17.81 6.17 6.81
C ILE A 227 18.82 6.25 7.98
N PHE A 228 18.46 5.63 9.10
CA PHE A 228 19.16 5.69 10.36
C PHE A 228 19.37 4.28 10.97
N PRO A 229 20.35 3.51 10.47
CA PRO A 229 20.65 2.19 11.01
C PRO A 229 20.95 2.25 12.52
N GLY A 230 20.17 1.54 13.32
CA GLY A 230 20.33 1.47 14.77
C GLY A 230 19.64 2.59 15.56
N LEU A 231 18.88 3.49 14.93
CA LEU A 231 17.94 4.36 15.66
C LEU A 231 16.62 3.64 15.94
N CYS A 232 15.89 4.16 16.93
CA CYS A 232 14.51 3.76 17.18
C CYS A 232 13.59 4.29 16.07
N ASP A 233 12.40 3.72 16.02
CA ASP A 233 11.18 4.23 15.35
C ASP A 233 10.93 5.72 15.73
N ILE A 234 11.13 6.62 14.77
CA ILE A 234 11.04 8.09 14.87
C ILE A 234 9.73 8.54 14.24
N TRP A 235 8.94 9.30 14.99
CA TRP A 235 7.64 9.78 14.54
C TRP A 235 7.72 11.23 14.07
N GLU A 236 7.25 11.47 12.85
CA GLU A 236 7.06 12.81 12.31
C GLU A 236 5.64 13.35 12.56
N THR A 237 5.52 14.68 12.65
CA THR A 237 4.20 15.34 12.56
C THR A 237 3.68 15.29 11.12
N SER A 238 2.37 15.46 10.94
CA SER A 238 1.74 15.42 9.61
C SER A 238 2.25 16.49 8.65
N ASP A 239 2.68 17.67 9.14
CA ASP A 239 3.29 18.71 8.29
C ASP A 239 4.73 18.36 7.90
N GLN A 240 5.51 17.78 8.82
CA GLN A 240 6.86 17.30 8.53
C GLN A 240 6.81 16.20 7.47
N PHE A 241 5.96 15.20 7.67
CA PHE A 241 5.78 14.08 6.74
C PHE A 241 5.40 14.54 5.33
N LEU A 242 4.46 15.49 5.20
CA LEU A 242 4.08 16.06 3.90
C LEU A 242 5.20 16.90 3.25
N ARG A 243 6.13 17.46 4.01
CA ARG A 243 7.30 18.18 3.49
C ARG A 243 8.41 17.22 3.08
N THR A 244 8.65 16.17 3.87
CA THR A 244 9.65 15.13 3.59
C THR A 244 9.26 14.29 2.38
N MET A 245 7.95 14.12 2.12
CA MET A 245 7.39 13.30 1.03
C MET A 245 7.86 11.83 1.08
N SER A 246 8.17 11.33 2.27
CA SER A 246 8.46 9.92 2.52
C SER A 246 8.39 9.62 4.02
N GLY A 247 8.06 8.39 4.39
CA GLY A 247 7.98 7.91 5.77
C GLY A 247 7.54 6.45 5.79
N ASP A 248 7.31 5.84 6.95
CA ASP A 248 6.86 4.44 7.04
C ASP A 248 5.48 4.30 7.68
N ASP A 249 5.17 3.19 8.33
CA ASP A 249 3.79 2.81 8.65
C ASP A 249 3.14 3.86 9.60
N GLU A 250 3.94 4.42 10.49
CA GLU A 250 3.57 5.32 11.58
C GLU A 250 3.15 6.71 11.08
N GLU A 251 3.94 7.39 10.26
CA GLU A 251 3.57 8.70 9.70
C GLU A 251 2.32 8.62 8.83
N HIS A 252 2.23 7.57 8.01
CA HIS A 252 1.05 7.35 7.16
C HIS A 252 -0.19 7.10 8.02
N ALA A 253 -0.08 6.29 9.08
CA ALA A 253 -1.20 6.01 9.99
C ALA A 253 -1.64 7.27 10.75
N VAL A 254 -0.70 8.06 11.26
CA VAL A 254 -0.96 9.32 11.96
C VAL A 254 -1.68 10.31 11.03
N LEU A 255 -1.18 10.52 9.81
CA LEU A 255 -1.79 11.43 8.83
C LEU A 255 -3.22 11.00 8.49
N LEU A 256 -3.41 9.73 8.14
CA LEU A 256 -4.72 9.20 7.75
C LEU A 256 -5.72 9.26 8.92
N ASN A 257 -5.30 8.87 10.12
CA ASN A 257 -6.16 8.92 11.30
C ASN A 257 -6.56 10.37 11.63
N ASN A 258 -5.64 11.34 11.50
CA ASN A 258 -5.95 12.75 11.72
C ASN A 258 -7.01 13.29 10.75
N TYR A 259 -7.02 12.82 9.49
CA TYR A 259 -8.10 13.13 8.55
C TYR A 259 -9.43 12.46 8.93
N PHE A 260 -9.39 11.21 9.39
CA PHE A 260 -10.59 10.51 9.84
C PHE A 260 -11.22 11.15 11.08
N LEU A 261 -10.39 11.68 12.00
CA LEU A 261 -10.86 12.47 13.13
C LEU A 261 -11.60 13.74 12.67
N THR A 262 -11.12 14.43 11.63
CA THR A 262 -11.82 15.58 11.02
C THR A 262 -13.17 15.19 10.40
N LEU A 263 -13.27 13.98 9.86
CA LEU A 263 -14.53 13.41 9.36
C LEU A 263 -15.43 12.86 10.48
N ASN A 264 -15.10 13.09 11.75
CA ASN A 264 -15.80 12.57 12.93
C ASN A 264 -15.95 11.05 12.93
N LYS A 265 -14.99 10.33 12.31
CA LYS A 265 -14.96 8.87 12.37
C LYS A 265 -14.42 8.44 13.72
N ASN A 266 -15.07 7.44 14.30
CA ASN A 266 -14.52 6.70 15.44
C ASN A 266 -13.33 5.88 14.94
N SER A 267 -12.14 6.46 15.10
CA SER A 267 -10.90 6.04 14.47
C SER A 267 -9.76 5.96 15.47
N TRP A 268 -8.88 5.00 15.24
CA TRP A 268 -7.66 4.80 16.01
C TRP A 268 -6.52 4.47 15.08
N ILE A 269 -5.32 4.90 15.45
CA ILE A 269 -4.13 4.18 15.02
C ILE A 269 -4.07 2.87 15.79
N ALA A 270 -3.67 1.80 15.11
CA ALA A 270 -3.54 0.46 15.67
C ALA A 270 -2.10 -0.03 15.45
N MET A 271 -1.50 -0.58 16.50
CA MET A 271 -0.18 -1.21 16.43
C MET A 271 -0.32 -2.71 16.59
N GLY A 272 0.44 -3.45 15.79
CA GLY A 272 0.33 -4.89 15.72
C GLY A 272 1.37 -5.51 14.79
N VAL A 273 1.02 -6.68 14.25
CA VAL A 273 1.87 -7.39 13.30
C VAL A 273 1.07 -7.76 12.05
N SER A 274 1.63 -7.49 10.88
CA SER A 274 1.10 -7.92 9.58
C SER A 274 1.92 -9.07 8.99
N ILE A 275 1.30 -9.83 8.06
CA ILE A 275 1.97 -10.83 7.23
C ILE A 275 3.00 -10.17 6.29
N TYR A 276 2.83 -8.90 5.95
CA TYR A 276 3.63 -8.22 4.92
C TYR A 276 4.91 -7.60 5.47
N SER A 277 4.81 -6.86 6.58
CA SER A 277 5.89 -6.05 7.16
C SER A 277 6.42 -6.58 8.49
N GLY A 278 5.70 -7.48 9.17
CA GLY A 278 5.99 -7.79 10.56
C GLY A 278 5.36 -6.72 11.45
N PRO A 279 6.07 -6.15 12.46
CA PRO A 279 5.57 -5.00 13.21
C PRO A 279 5.10 -3.88 12.27
N CYS A 280 3.92 -3.32 12.52
CA CYS A 280 3.33 -2.29 11.66
C CYS A 280 2.32 -1.41 12.40
N CYS A 281 2.10 -0.21 11.87
CA CYS A 281 1.00 0.69 12.21
C CYS A 281 -0.04 0.78 11.08
N PHE A 282 -1.32 0.91 11.43
CA PHE A 282 -2.40 1.11 10.48
C PHE A 282 -3.59 1.80 11.14
N VAL A 283 -4.62 2.16 10.37
CA VAL A 283 -5.80 2.85 10.91
C VAL A 283 -6.99 1.90 11.02
N LEU A 284 -7.69 1.95 12.14
CA LEU A 284 -8.98 1.29 12.34
C LEU A 284 -10.10 2.31 12.37
N THR A 285 -11.23 1.98 11.76
CA THR A 285 -12.50 2.68 12.00
C THR A 285 -13.58 1.69 12.44
N LYS A 286 -14.47 2.14 13.32
CA LYS A 286 -15.59 1.32 13.79
C LYS A 286 -16.85 2.15 13.96
N GLU A 287 -17.86 1.87 13.13
CA GLU A 287 -19.15 2.52 13.29
C GLU A 287 -19.88 2.00 14.55
N PRO A 288 -20.69 2.86 15.22
CA PRO A 288 -21.49 2.44 16.36
C PRO A 288 -22.38 1.24 16.04
N GLY A 289 -22.44 0.27 16.94
CA GLY A 289 -23.26 -0.95 16.77
C GLY A 289 -22.68 -2.00 15.82
N GLN A 290 -21.61 -1.71 15.06
CA GLN A 290 -20.92 -2.74 14.29
C GLN A 290 -20.08 -3.65 15.21
N ARG A 291 -20.10 -4.95 14.92
CA ARG A 291 -19.31 -5.95 15.66
C ARG A 291 -17.84 -5.95 15.23
N TYR A 292 -17.58 -5.72 13.96
CA TYR A 292 -16.24 -5.68 13.37
C TYR A 292 -15.79 -4.23 13.18
N ALA A 293 -14.48 -4.02 13.14
CA ALA A 293 -13.87 -2.78 12.65
C ALA A 293 -13.41 -2.95 11.19
N ILE A 294 -13.16 -1.82 10.52
CA ILE A 294 -12.52 -1.75 9.21
C ILE A 294 -11.05 -1.38 9.42
N CYS A 295 -10.15 -2.20 8.90
CA CYS A 295 -8.73 -1.91 8.80
C CYS A 295 -8.44 -1.16 7.50
N TRP A 296 -7.71 -0.06 7.60
CA TRP A 296 -7.23 0.73 6.48
C TRP A 296 -5.72 0.52 6.37
N SER A 297 -5.29 -0.14 5.31
CA SER A 297 -3.86 -0.28 5.03
C SER A 297 -3.29 1.05 4.58
N VAL A 298 -2.25 1.49 5.26
CA VAL A 298 -1.50 2.69 4.92
C VAL A 298 -0.60 2.50 3.69
N ALA A 299 -0.17 1.26 3.43
CA ALA A 299 0.74 0.91 2.34
C ALA A 299 0.08 0.90 0.95
N ASP A 300 -1.19 0.50 0.85
CA ASP A 300 -1.90 0.39 -0.44
C ASP A 300 -3.25 1.13 -0.49
N GLY A 301 -3.61 1.80 0.61
CA GLY A 301 -4.83 2.61 0.72
C GLY A 301 -6.13 1.79 0.70
N ARG A 302 -6.06 0.46 0.83
CA ARG A 302 -7.23 -0.42 0.81
C ARG A 302 -7.85 -0.57 2.19
N ASP A 303 -9.18 -0.67 2.21
CA ASP A 303 -9.93 -1.09 3.37
C ASP A 303 -10.24 -2.59 3.37
N ALA A 304 -10.22 -3.21 4.55
CA ALA A 304 -10.59 -4.60 4.76
C ALA A 304 -11.28 -4.78 6.11
N SER A 305 -12.28 -5.65 6.18
CA SER A 305 -12.91 -5.97 7.46
C SER A 305 -11.94 -6.74 8.38
N THR A 306 -11.99 -6.48 9.68
CA THR A 306 -11.26 -7.28 10.70
C THR A 306 -11.70 -8.75 10.76
N ILE A 307 -12.89 -9.07 10.23
CA ILE A 307 -13.38 -10.45 10.11
C ILE A 307 -13.11 -11.07 8.74
N ASP A 308 -12.49 -10.34 7.81
CA ASP A 308 -12.05 -10.91 6.54
C ASP A 308 -10.99 -11.99 6.80
N THR A 309 -11.20 -13.16 6.20
CA THR A 309 -10.29 -14.31 6.33
C THR A 309 -8.91 -14.03 5.74
N TRP A 310 -8.83 -13.12 4.77
CA TRP A 310 -7.59 -12.75 4.07
C TRP A 310 -7.03 -11.41 4.53
N ASN A 311 -7.47 -10.90 5.69
CA ASN A 311 -6.89 -9.70 6.27
C ASN A 311 -5.40 -9.95 6.58
N PRO A 312 -4.47 -9.09 6.11
CA PRO A 312 -3.05 -9.27 6.32
C PRO A 312 -2.60 -9.06 7.76
N ILE A 313 -3.42 -8.39 8.58
CA ILE A 313 -3.12 -8.14 9.99
C ILE A 313 -3.28 -9.44 10.79
N ARG A 314 -2.20 -9.90 11.43
CA ARG A 314 -2.19 -11.10 12.27
C ARG A 314 -2.61 -10.81 13.70
N SER A 315 -2.16 -9.68 14.23
CA SER A 315 -2.36 -9.35 15.62
C SER A 315 -2.48 -7.85 15.85
N ILE A 316 -3.23 -7.46 16.89
CA ILE A 316 -3.41 -6.07 17.32
C ILE A 316 -3.21 -6.00 18.84
N TYR A 317 -2.28 -5.15 19.27
CA TYR A 317 -1.87 -5.03 20.67
C TYR A 317 -2.35 -3.73 21.29
N LEU A 318 -2.37 -2.65 20.50
CA LEU A 318 -2.57 -1.30 21.00
C LEU A 318 -3.48 -0.52 20.05
N LEU A 319 -4.41 0.23 20.61
CA LEU A 319 -5.16 1.27 19.90
C LEU A 319 -4.86 2.62 20.54
N ALA A 320 -4.73 3.67 19.74
CA ALA A 320 -4.61 5.02 20.26
C ALA A 320 -5.42 6.01 19.41
N ASN A 321 -6.00 7.00 20.06
CA ASN A 321 -6.60 8.16 19.39
C ASN A 321 -6.16 9.44 20.13
N GLN A 322 -6.76 10.57 19.76
CA GLN A 322 -6.49 11.87 20.39
C GLN A 322 -6.82 11.94 21.90
N GLU A 323 -7.49 10.93 22.46
CA GLU A 323 -7.98 10.93 23.84
C GLU A 323 -7.22 10.01 24.75
N ASN A 324 -6.90 8.81 24.28
CA ASN A 324 -6.33 7.77 25.11
C ASN A 324 -5.54 6.74 24.30
N ILE A 325 -4.88 5.86 25.04
CA ILE A 325 -4.29 4.62 24.53
C ILE A 325 -5.01 3.46 25.21
N TRP A 326 -5.33 2.41 24.46
CA TRP A 326 -5.94 1.18 24.95
C TRP A 326 -5.06 -0.01 24.59
N ALA A 327 -4.59 -0.72 25.62
CA ALA A 327 -3.90 -1.98 25.46
C ALA A 327 -4.92 -3.12 25.36
N ASN A 328 -4.77 -3.96 24.34
CA ASN A 328 -5.51 -5.20 24.22
C ASN A 328 -5.06 -6.17 25.31
N ILE A 329 -5.93 -6.49 26.26
CA ILE A 329 -5.69 -7.45 27.34
C ILE A 329 -6.54 -8.72 27.17
N GLN A 330 -7.16 -8.91 26.01
CA GLN A 330 -7.89 -10.12 25.66
C GLN A 330 -6.91 -11.30 25.50
N GLU A 331 -7.42 -12.53 25.65
CA GLU A 331 -6.65 -13.74 25.35
C GLU A 331 -6.21 -13.79 23.88
N GLN A 332 -7.06 -13.32 22.98
CA GLN A 332 -6.81 -13.28 21.54
C GLN A 332 -6.33 -11.88 21.12
N ASP A 333 -5.35 -11.83 20.23
CA ASP A 333 -4.90 -10.63 19.53
C ASP A 333 -5.18 -10.68 18.03
N ILE A 334 -5.70 -11.80 17.52
CA ILE A 334 -6.11 -11.94 16.11
C ILE A 334 -7.37 -11.09 15.85
N PRO A 335 -7.35 -10.16 14.87
CA PRO A 335 -8.45 -9.21 14.64
C PRO A 335 -9.84 -9.85 14.57
N SER A 336 -9.98 -10.97 13.86
CA SER A 336 -11.27 -11.66 13.68
C SER A 336 -11.86 -12.27 14.95
N ARG A 337 -11.05 -12.41 16.00
CA ARG A 337 -11.42 -12.99 17.31
C ARG A 337 -11.43 -11.96 18.43
N MET A 338 -11.12 -10.70 18.13
CA MET A 338 -11.11 -9.61 19.09
C MET A 338 -12.49 -8.95 19.18
N ASN A 339 -12.75 -8.37 20.34
CA ASN A 339 -13.79 -7.38 20.52
C ASN A 339 -13.15 -5.98 20.48
N PHE A 340 -13.70 -5.09 19.66
CA PHE A 340 -13.21 -3.72 19.44
C PHE A 340 -13.99 -2.65 20.22
N ASP A 341 -14.72 -3.04 21.26
CA ASP A 341 -15.33 -2.12 22.22
C ASP A 341 -14.31 -1.68 23.27
N VAL A 342 -13.64 -0.56 23.01
CA VAL A 342 -12.57 0.00 23.86
C VAL A 342 -13.04 0.41 25.26
N GLU A 343 -14.36 0.59 25.45
CA GLU A 343 -14.96 0.90 26.76
C GLU A 343 -15.04 -0.34 27.67
N ASN A 344 -14.95 -1.54 27.10
CA ASN A 344 -14.96 -2.77 27.87
C ASN A 344 -13.60 -3.02 28.56
N SER A 345 -13.49 -2.57 29.81
CA SER A 345 -12.30 -2.75 30.67
C SER A 345 -11.84 -4.20 30.91
N LYS A 346 -12.64 -5.22 30.56
CA LYS A 346 -12.19 -6.62 30.58
C LYS A 346 -11.32 -6.99 29.37
N ASN A 347 -11.50 -6.27 28.26
CA ASN A 347 -10.85 -6.53 26.98
C ASN A 347 -9.77 -5.48 26.68
N TRP A 348 -10.00 -4.24 27.07
CA TRP A 348 -9.12 -3.12 26.80
C TRP A 348 -8.75 -2.41 28.09
N ARG A 349 -7.45 -2.32 28.36
CA ARG A 349 -6.94 -1.52 29.47
C ARG A 349 -6.62 -0.12 28.95
N PRO A 350 -7.33 0.93 29.40
CA PRO A 350 -6.99 2.29 29.01
C PRO A 350 -5.74 2.76 29.76
N PHE A 351 -4.98 3.68 29.17
CA PHE A 351 -3.87 4.36 29.80
C PHE A 351 -4.39 5.37 30.83
N PHE A 352 -5.16 6.36 30.38
CA PHE A 352 -5.92 7.23 31.27
C PHE A 352 -7.12 6.49 31.82
N SER A 353 -7.23 6.49 33.14
CA SER A 353 -8.25 5.74 33.87
C SER A 353 -8.72 6.57 35.07
N ARG A 354 -9.66 6.05 35.86
CA ARG A 354 -10.09 6.74 37.09
C ARG A 354 -8.95 6.97 38.08
N SER A 355 -7.95 6.08 38.09
CA SER A 355 -6.74 6.19 38.94
C SER A 355 -5.67 7.12 38.36
N PHE A 356 -5.73 7.41 37.07
CA PHE A 356 -4.83 8.35 36.40
C PHE A 356 -5.63 9.17 35.38
N PRO A 357 -6.40 10.17 35.84
CA PRO A 357 -7.31 10.93 34.97
C PRO A 357 -6.53 11.88 34.06
N ARG A 358 -7.00 12.01 32.81
CA ARG A 358 -6.37 12.88 31.80
C ARG A 358 -6.31 14.35 32.22
N ASP A 359 -7.36 14.85 32.88
CA ASP A 359 -7.51 16.28 33.23
C ASP A 359 -6.48 16.79 34.24
N THR A 360 -5.71 15.88 34.84
CA THR A 360 -4.64 16.23 35.79
C THR A 360 -3.37 16.73 35.08
N LEU A 361 -3.28 16.60 33.76
CA LEU A 361 -2.07 16.87 32.98
C LEU A 361 -2.30 17.94 31.92
N PRO A 362 -1.27 18.78 31.63
CA PRO A 362 -1.35 19.74 30.53
C PRO A 362 -1.54 19.01 29.20
N TRP A 363 -2.53 19.45 28.42
CA TRP A 363 -2.83 18.86 27.13
C TRP A 363 -2.44 19.75 25.96
N THR A 364 -1.43 19.34 25.21
CA THR A 364 -1.00 19.96 23.95
C THR A 364 -0.71 18.88 22.92
N SER A 365 -1.08 19.13 21.67
CA SER A 365 -0.68 18.26 20.55
C SER A 365 0.62 18.80 19.95
N VAL A 366 1.47 17.91 19.46
CA VAL A 366 2.67 18.27 18.69
C VAL A 366 2.35 18.60 17.23
N GLN A 367 1.16 18.25 16.76
CA GLN A 367 0.71 18.60 15.42
C GLN A 367 0.52 20.13 15.28
N PRO A 368 0.65 20.69 14.07
CA PRO A 368 0.36 22.11 13.77
C PRO A 368 -1.14 22.35 13.55
N SER A 369 -1.67 23.51 13.99
CA SER A 369 -3.14 23.76 14.08
C SER A 369 -3.80 23.74 12.72
N ASP A 370 -3.02 24.14 11.74
CA ASP A 370 -3.38 24.24 10.35
C ASP A 370 -2.34 23.47 9.53
N LEU A 371 -2.79 22.90 8.41
CA LEU A 371 -1.95 22.19 7.46
C LEU A 371 -2.00 22.95 6.14
N HIS A 372 -0.85 23.35 5.62
CA HIS A 372 -0.78 24.07 4.34
C HIS A 372 -0.50 23.10 3.20
N TYR A 373 -1.46 23.02 2.28
CA TYR A 373 -1.35 22.19 1.08
C TYR A 373 -0.89 23.03 -0.11
N GLU A 374 0.25 22.69 -0.69
CA GLU A 374 0.77 23.37 -1.87
C GLU A 374 0.22 22.75 -3.15
N ASN A 375 -0.21 23.59 -4.10
CA ASN A 375 -0.68 23.08 -5.39
C ASN A 375 0.50 22.61 -6.24
N THR A 376 0.39 21.39 -6.75
CA THR A 376 1.35 20.84 -7.70
C THR A 376 1.22 21.54 -9.05
N ARG A 377 2.36 21.96 -9.60
CA ARG A 377 2.41 22.74 -10.84
C ARG A 377 2.13 21.86 -12.06
N THR A 378 1.09 22.21 -12.82
CA THR A 378 0.67 21.47 -14.02
C THR A 378 1.76 21.43 -15.10
N GLU A 379 2.56 22.49 -15.24
CA GLU A 379 3.66 22.53 -16.21
C GLU A 379 4.71 21.45 -15.95
N ASP A 380 5.12 21.30 -14.69
CA ASP A 380 6.13 20.32 -14.28
C ASP A 380 5.62 18.89 -14.49
N VAL A 381 4.34 18.65 -14.19
CA VAL A 381 3.65 17.37 -14.44
C VAL A 381 3.58 17.04 -15.92
N ASN A 382 3.31 18.02 -16.78
CA ASN A 382 3.26 17.82 -18.23
C ASN A 382 4.65 17.46 -18.79
N ILE A 383 5.72 18.09 -18.28
CA ILE A 383 7.10 17.75 -18.65
C ILE A 383 7.40 16.31 -18.24
N LEU A 384 7.09 15.93 -16.99
CA LEU A 384 7.31 14.59 -16.48
C LEU A 384 6.50 13.53 -17.24
N HIS A 385 5.26 13.85 -17.63
CA HIS A 385 4.41 13.00 -18.46
C HIS A 385 5.08 12.64 -19.77
N VAL A 386 5.59 13.63 -20.51
CA VAL A 386 6.31 13.43 -21.77
C VAL A 386 7.56 12.59 -21.54
N GLN A 387 8.34 12.89 -20.49
CA GLN A 387 9.56 12.15 -20.17
C GLN A 387 9.30 10.66 -19.89
N ILE A 388 8.29 10.33 -19.07
CA ILE A 388 7.93 8.94 -18.75
C ILE A 388 7.45 8.22 -20.02
N GLN A 389 6.58 8.86 -20.80
CA GLN A 389 6.04 8.25 -22.02
C GLN A 389 7.14 7.95 -23.03
N ASP A 390 8.06 8.89 -23.27
CA ASP A 390 9.16 8.72 -24.22
C ASP A 390 10.21 7.73 -23.71
N MET A 391 10.45 7.69 -22.39
CA MET A 391 11.33 6.69 -21.78
C MET A 391 10.76 5.27 -21.98
N LEU A 392 9.48 5.05 -21.66
CA LEU A 392 8.84 3.74 -21.82
C LEU A 392 8.81 3.29 -23.29
N ARG A 393 8.54 4.20 -24.22
CA ARG A 393 8.58 3.89 -25.66
C ARG A 393 9.97 3.46 -26.12
N ARG A 394 11.01 4.19 -25.73
CA ARG A 394 12.40 3.83 -26.06
C ARG A 394 12.77 2.48 -25.46
N LYS A 395 12.48 2.28 -24.17
CA LYS A 395 12.75 1.01 -23.48
C LYS A 395 12.03 -0.18 -24.11
N MET A 396 10.79 -0.01 -24.56
CA MET A 396 10.08 -1.06 -25.30
C MET A 396 10.80 -1.46 -26.60
N VAL A 397 11.40 -0.51 -27.32
CA VAL A 397 12.21 -0.80 -28.51
C VAL A 397 13.51 -1.51 -28.11
N ASP A 398 14.21 -0.99 -27.10
CA ASP A 398 15.48 -1.56 -26.62
C ASP A 398 15.30 -3.02 -26.14
N TRP A 399 14.26 -3.30 -25.35
CA TRP A 399 14.00 -4.63 -24.80
C TRP A 399 13.59 -5.68 -25.84
N ARG A 400 13.20 -5.23 -27.04
CA ARG A 400 12.73 -6.11 -28.11
C ARG A 400 13.81 -6.48 -29.11
N GLU A 401 15.00 -5.88 -29.01
CA GLU A 401 16.23 -6.13 -29.78
C GLU A 401 15.98 -6.38 -31.28
N ALA A 402 15.69 -7.63 -31.66
CA ALA A 402 15.49 -8.08 -33.04
C ALA A 402 14.05 -7.90 -33.59
N ASN A 403 13.06 -7.59 -32.74
CA ASN A 403 11.66 -7.52 -33.15
C ASN A 403 11.20 -6.07 -33.36
N VAL A 404 10.49 -5.84 -34.46
CA VAL A 404 9.86 -4.54 -34.72
C VAL A 404 8.83 -4.24 -33.63
N THR A 405 8.83 -2.99 -33.19
CA THR A 405 7.85 -2.47 -32.22
C THR A 405 6.87 -1.57 -32.97
N SER A 406 5.73 -2.14 -33.35
CA SER A 406 4.63 -1.41 -33.99
C SER A 406 3.67 -0.85 -32.93
N TRP A 407 3.12 0.35 -33.17
CA TRP A 407 2.21 1.02 -32.23
C TRP A 407 0.81 1.20 -32.83
N HIS A 408 -0.22 0.74 -32.12
CA HIS A 408 -1.60 0.89 -32.55
C HIS A 408 -2.18 2.25 -32.12
N HIS A 409 -1.97 3.29 -32.93
CA HIS A 409 -2.30 4.68 -32.58
C HIS A 409 -3.77 4.96 -32.23
N VAL A 410 -4.73 4.31 -32.90
CA VAL A 410 -6.17 4.56 -32.66
C VAL A 410 -6.57 4.06 -31.27
N PHE A 411 -6.27 2.80 -30.96
CA PHE A 411 -6.46 2.21 -29.62
C PHE A 411 -5.71 3.00 -28.54
N GLN A 412 -4.47 3.43 -28.81
CA GLN A 412 -3.72 4.28 -27.88
C GLN A 412 -4.46 5.58 -27.54
N LYS A 413 -5.02 6.27 -28.55
CA LYS A 413 -5.79 7.51 -28.34
C LYS A 413 -7.03 7.25 -27.47
N ARG A 414 -7.73 6.14 -27.70
CA ARG A 414 -8.90 5.74 -26.89
C ARG A 414 -8.53 5.50 -25.42
N LEU A 415 -7.43 4.79 -25.17
CA LEU A 415 -6.90 4.61 -23.81
C LEU A 415 -6.52 5.94 -23.16
N GLN A 416 -5.90 6.85 -23.93
CA GLN A 416 -5.53 8.17 -23.44
C GLN A 416 -6.76 9.04 -23.11
N ASP A 417 -7.85 8.92 -23.86
CA ASP A 417 -9.09 9.63 -23.58
C ASP A 417 -9.78 9.09 -22.32
N ILE A 418 -9.73 7.77 -22.07
CA ILE A 418 -10.25 7.15 -20.85
C ILE A 418 -9.44 7.58 -19.63
N ILE A 419 -8.11 7.43 -19.68
CA ILE A 419 -7.24 7.67 -18.52
C ILE A 419 -7.30 9.14 -18.05
N LYS A 420 -7.51 10.09 -18.97
CA LYS A 420 -7.64 11.52 -18.67
C LYS A 420 -8.94 11.90 -17.97
N ARG A 421 -9.99 11.08 -18.05
CA ARG A 421 -11.28 11.36 -17.40
C ARG A 421 -11.25 11.13 -15.89
N GLY A 422 -10.10 10.78 -15.31
CA GLY A 422 -9.81 10.93 -13.88
C GLY A 422 -10.53 9.95 -12.94
N SER A 423 -11.56 9.24 -13.40
CA SER A 423 -12.02 8.04 -12.71
C SER A 423 -11.08 6.91 -13.06
N ILE A 424 -10.69 6.07 -12.08
CA ILE A 424 -10.40 4.66 -12.37
C ILE A 424 -11.49 4.25 -13.34
N ALA A 425 -11.14 3.93 -14.59
CA ALA A 425 -12.13 3.69 -15.62
C ALA A 425 -13.15 2.72 -15.01
N ASN A 426 -14.40 3.18 -14.82
CA ASN A 426 -15.44 2.25 -14.45
C ASN A 426 -15.33 1.12 -15.49
N GLY A 427 -15.37 -0.14 -15.06
CA GLY A 427 -15.13 -1.27 -15.97
C GLY A 427 -15.97 -1.20 -17.27
N THR A 428 -17.07 -0.44 -17.24
CA THR A 428 -17.91 -0.05 -18.38
C THR A 428 -17.19 0.73 -19.48
N ASP A 429 -16.38 1.74 -19.16
CA ASP A 429 -15.75 2.63 -20.15
C ASP A 429 -14.65 1.89 -20.92
N ILE A 430 -13.87 1.07 -20.21
CA ILE A 430 -12.84 0.24 -20.83
C ILE A 430 -13.48 -0.89 -21.65
N GLU A 431 -14.56 -1.53 -21.18
CA GLU A 431 -15.26 -2.55 -21.98
C GLU A 431 -15.87 -1.99 -23.25
N ALA A 432 -16.38 -0.74 -23.23
CA ALA A 432 -16.86 -0.08 -24.43
C ALA A 432 -15.75 0.07 -25.48
N VAL A 433 -14.56 0.52 -25.06
CA VAL A 433 -13.39 0.61 -25.95
C VAL A 433 -12.92 -0.78 -26.38
N LEU A 434 -12.88 -1.79 -25.51
CA LEU A 434 -12.52 -3.14 -25.90
C LEU A 434 -13.50 -3.72 -26.94
N ALA A 435 -14.81 -3.47 -26.78
CA ALA A 435 -15.84 -3.95 -27.70
C ALA A 435 -15.67 -3.39 -29.13
N GLU A 436 -15.21 -2.14 -29.30
CA GLU A 436 -14.92 -1.54 -30.61
C GLU A 436 -13.88 -2.34 -31.41
N PHE A 437 -12.91 -2.98 -30.74
CA PHE A 437 -11.76 -3.64 -31.38
C PHE A 437 -11.78 -5.17 -31.27
N ARG A 438 -12.66 -5.74 -30.42
CA ARG A 438 -12.73 -7.19 -30.11
C ARG A 438 -13.01 -8.08 -31.32
N ASN A 439 -13.61 -7.56 -32.40
CA ASN A 439 -13.86 -8.33 -33.62
C ASN A 439 -12.63 -8.48 -34.51
N THR A 440 -11.70 -7.52 -34.47
CA THR A 440 -10.52 -7.48 -35.35
C THR A 440 -9.26 -7.95 -34.64
N TYR A 441 -9.19 -7.74 -33.32
CA TYR A 441 -7.99 -8.00 -32.53
C TYR A 441 -8.30 -8.86 -31.30
N ASN A 442 -7.35 -9.71 -30.95
CA ASN A 442 -7.16 -10.23 -29.61
C ASN A 442 -6.35 -9.21 -28.82
N ILE A 443 -6.95 -8.68 -27.74
CA ILE A 443 -6.37 -7.59 -26.94
C ILE A 443 -6.06 -8.13 -25.56
N VAL A 444 -4.80 -8.02 -25.16
CA VAL A 444 -4.35 -8.35 -23.81
C VAL A 444 -3.51 -7.21 -23.28
N GLY A 445 -3.67 -6.89 -22.01
CA GLY A 445 -2.98 -5.77 -21.39
C GLY A 445 -3.48 -5.50 -19.99
N PHE A 446 -3.04 -4.39 -19.42
CA PHE A 446 -3.32 -4.05 -18.03
C PHE A 446 -3.21 -2.55 -17.79
N ALA A 447 -3.82 -2.10 -16.69
CA ALA A 447 -3.60 -0.77 -16.13
C ALA A 447 -2.77 -0.89 -14.84
N LEU A 448 -1.59 -0.29 -14.85
CA LEU A 448 -0.79 -0.12 -13.64
C LEU A 448 -1.17 1.19 -12.98
N GLN A 449 -1.24 1.17 -11.65
CA GLN A 449 -1.36 2.34 -10.81
C GLN A 449 -0.28 2.27 -9.74
N MET A 450 0.51 3.33 -9.62
CA MET A 450 1.58 3.40 -8.61
C MET A 450 1.85 4.85 -8.17
N PRO A 451 2.37 5.06 -6.95
CA PRO A 451 2.97 6.33 -6.59
C PRO A 451 4.17 6.64 -7.49
N TYR A 452 4.39 7.92 -7.80
CA TYR A 452 5.63 8.34 -8.43
C TYR A 452 6.76 8.35 -7.40
N THR A 453 7.85 7.64 -7.69
CA THR A 453 9.12 7.73 -6.95
C THR A 453 10.24 8.15 -7.88
N THR A 454 10.52 7.34 -8.89
CA THR A 454 11.49 7.62 -9.95
C THR A 454 10.99 7.10 -11.29
N ILE A 455 11.48 7.68 -12.40
CA ILE A 455 11.22 7.15 -13.74
C ILE A 455 11.74 5.71 -13.86
N GLN A 456 12.85 5.37 -13.21
CA GLN A 456 13.43 4.03 -13.27
C GLN A 456 12.50 3.00 -12.59
N ALA A 457 11.93 3.30 -11.43
CA ALA A 457 10.99 2.40 -10.76
C ALA A 457 9.75 2.10 -11.63
N ILE A 458 9.28 3.08 -12.41
CA ILE A 458 8.22 2.90 -13.40
C ILE A 458 8.66 1.96 -14.52
N VAL A 459 9.85 2.20 -15.08
CA VAL A 459 10.44 1.37 -16.13
C VAL A 459 10.60 -0.07 -15.66
N ASP A 460 11.12 -0.29 -14.45
CA ASP A 460 11.31 -1.61 -13.85
C ASP A 460 9.98 -2.33 -13.61
N THR A 461 8.95 -1.59 -13.16
CA THR A 461 7.61 -2.16 -12.98
C THR A 461 6.99 -2.58 -14.31
N VAL A 462 7.15 -1.80 -15.38
CA VAL A 462 6.68 -2.19 -16.72
C VAL A 462 7.49 -3.37 -17.25
N TYR A 463 8.81 -3.36 -17.05
CA TYR A 463 9.70 -4.46 -17.45
C TYR A 463 9.30 -5.79 -16.80
N SER A 464 9.00 -5.78 -15.50
CA SER A 464 8.65 -7.01 -14.77
C SER A 464 7.39 -7.71 -15.29
N THR A 465 6.53 -7.01 -16.03
CA THR A 465 5.34 -7.59 -16.66
C THR A 465 5.64 -8.45 -17.89
N ASN A 466 6.89 -8.46 -18.39
CA ASN A 466 7.29 -9.21 -19.59
C ASN A 466 6.47 -8.93 -20.87
N ILE A 467 5.66 -7.86 -20.92
CA ILE A 467 4.82 -7.56 -22.08
C ILE A 467 5.62 -7.34 -23.38
N TYR A 468 6.88 -6.93 -23.25
CA TYR A 468 7.79 -6.77 -24.39
C TYR A 468 8.22 -8.10 -25.02
N LYS A 469 8.11 -9.24 -24.31
CA LYS A 469 8.55 -10.56 -24.80
C LYS A 469 7.64 -11.20 -25.84
N HIS A 470 6.43 -10.66 -26.06
CA HIS A 470 5.54 -11.16 -27.11
C HIS A 470 6.11 -10.85 -28.49
N ALA A 471 6.63 -11.85 -29.22
CA ALA A 471 7.34 -11.60 -30.48
C ALA A 471 6.69 -12.26 -31.71
N THR A 472 5.37 -12.08 -31.87
CA THR A 472 4.75 -12.22 -33.19
C THR A 472 5.05 -10.95 -33.99
N ASN A 473 5.39 -11.08 -35.27
CA ASN A 473 5.72 -9.94 -36.13
C ASN A 473 4.52 -9.00 -36.37
N ASP A 474 3.30 -9.52 -36.24
CA ASP A 474 2.06 -8.78 -36.49
C ASP A 474 1.49 -8.09 -35.24
N ILE A 475 2.21 -8.18 -34.11
CA ILE A 475 1.76 -7.58 -32.86
C ILE A 475 1.89 -6.05 -32.90
N GLN A 476 0.88 -5.36 -32.38
CA GLN A 476 0.92 -3.93 -32.18
C GLN A 476 0.75 -3.60 -30.71
N PHE A 477 1.55 -2.67 -30.20
CA PHE A 477 1.48 -2.23 -28.81
C PHE A 477 0.66 -0.94 -28.67
N ALA A 478 0.11 -0.72 -27.49
CA ALA A 478 -0.49 0.54 -27.12
C ALA A 478 -0.05 0.93 -25.71
N LEU A 479 0.41 2.18 -25.57
CA LEU A 479 0.86 2.77 -24.31
C LEU A 479 0.13 4.10 -24.09
N ALA A 480 -0.56 4.23 -22.96
CA ALA A 480 -1.10 5.51 -22.50
C ALA A 480 -0.63 5.78 -21.07
N VAL A 481 -0.14 7.00 -20.84
CA VAL A 481 0.36 7.45 -19.53
C VAL A 481 -0.51 8.60 -19.05
N HIS A 482 -0.78 8.66 -17.76
CA HIS A 482 -1.38 9.81 -17.10
C HIS A 482 -0.75 9.98 -15.73
N ILE A 483 -0.45 11.23 -15.38
CA ILE A 483 0.03 11.60 -14.07
C ILE A 483 -1.04 12.48 -13.45
N HIS A 484 -1.54 12.10 -12.28
CA HIS A 484 -2.46 12.90 -11.50
C HIS A 484 -1.72 13.68 -10.43
N PRO A 485 -1.78 15.02 -10.48
CA PRO A 485 -1.26 15.84 -9.40
C PRO A 485 -2.22 15.83 -8.21
N TYR A 486 -1.73 15.42 -7.06
CA TYR A 486 -2.33 15.77 -5.76
C TYR A 486 -1.58 16.95 -5.15
N PRO A 487 -2.07 17.57 -4.05
CA PRO A 487 -1.30 18.57 -3.34
C PRO A 487 0.06 18.06 -2.85
N ASN A 488 0.99 18.98 -2.57
CA ASN A 488 2.34 18.73 -2.06
C ASN A 488 3.22 17.87 -2.99
N ASN A 489 3.08 18.02 -4.31
CA ASN A 489 3.85 17.26 -5.32
C ASN A 489 3.72 15.73 -5.21
N ILE A 490 2.66 15.25 -4.56
CA ILE A 490 2.31 13.83 -4.52
C ILE A 490 1.66 13.47 -5.86
N LEU A 491 2.20 12.47 -6.55
CA LEU A 491 1.76 12.11 -7.90
C LEU A 491 1.33 10.65 -7.96
N ALA A 492 0.14 10.40 -8.52
CA ALA A 492 -0.24 9.06 -8.97
C ALA A 492 0.08 8.90 -10.45
N VAL A 493 0.74 7.80 -10.80
CA VAL A 493 1.06 7.44 -12.19
C VAL A 493 0.17 6.28 -12.60
N TRP A 494 -0.56 6.48 -13.69
CA TRP A 494 -1.31 5.44 -14.38
C TRP A 494 -0.69 5.12 -15.73
N ILE A 495 -0.57 3.83 -16.01
CA ILE A 495 0.02 3.32 -17.25
C ILE A 495 -0.90 2.23 -17.79
N TYR A 496 -1.52 2.49 -18.93
CA TYR A 496 -2.11 1.43 -19.73
C TYR A 496 -1.05 0.89 -20.67
N MET A 497 -0.84 -0.42 -20.63
CA MET A 497 -0.03 -1.12 -21.60
C MET A 497 -0.81 -2.30 -22.15
N ALA A 498 -0.85 -2.44 -23.46
CA ALA A 498 -1.54 -3.51 -24.13
C ALA A 498 -0.79 -3.96 -25.38
N HIS A 499 -1.03 -5.20 -25.77
CA HIS A 499 -0.69 -5.70 -27.09
C HIS A 499 -1.95 -6.20 -27.80
N LEU A 500 -2.00 -5.94 -29.10
CA LEU A 500 -3.09 -6.30 -29.99
C LEU A 500 -2.52 -7.26 -31.03
N THR A 501 -3.16 -8.42 -31.15
CA THR A 501 -2.83 -9.43 -32.15
C THR A 501 -4.00 -9.53 -33.12
N PRO A 502 -3.81 -9.37 -34.44
CA PRO A 502 -4.86 -9.58 -35.42
C PRO A 502 -5.48 -10.98 -35.26
N LYS A 503 -6.79 -11.08 -35.49
CA LYS A 503 -7.53 -12.35 -35.49
C LYS A 503 -7.46 -13.08 -36.81
#